data_AF-A0A4Z1CGT2-F1
#
_entry.id   AF-A0A4Z1CGT2-F1
#
_cell.length_a   1.000
_cell.length_b   1.000
_cell.length_c   1.000
_cell.angle_alpha   90.00
_cell.angle_beta   90.00
_cell.angle_gamma   90.00
#
_symmetry.space_group_name_H-M   'P 1'
#
loop_
_entity.id
_entity.type
_entity.pdbx_description
1 polymer ?
#
loop_
_entity_poly.entity_id
_entity_poly.type
_entity_poly.pdbx_seq_one_letter_code
_entity_poly.pdbx_strand_id
1 'polypeptide(L)'
;MKTLDQQIATAESKLALLRSKKKATDTRVKIIVGAVVVKAALESPDAAAKLAGLLRDRVTRDLDVKDIQQLLASLDKKAARNG
;
A
#
# COMPACT_ATOMS: atom_id res chain seq x y z
N MET A 1 37.40 0.96 -27.82
CA MET A 1 36.08 0.40 -28.20
C MET A 1 35.55 -0.34 -26.98
N LYS A 2 34.35 -0.05 -26.48
CA LYS A 2 33.79 -0.79 -25.33
C LYS A 2 33.45 -2.21 -25.80
N THR A 3 33.87 -3.23 -25.04
CA THR A 3 33.54 -4.63 -25.36
C THR A 3 32.04 -4.85 -25.26
N LEU A 4 31.52 -5.88 -25.92
CA LEU A 4 30.08 -6.22 -25.86
C LEU A 4 29.62 -6.42 -24.40
N ASP A 5 30.42 -7.08 -23.57
CA ASP A 5 30.12 -7.28 -22.14
C ASP A 5 29.99 -5.96 -21.38
N GLN A 6 30.84 -4.97 -21.67
CA GLN A 6 30.74 -3.64 -21.06
C GLN A 6 29.46 -2.90 -21.49
N GLN A 7 29.01 -3.11 -22.73
CA GLN A 7 27.77 -2.54 -23.23
C GLN A 7 26.55 -3.20 -22.57
N ILE A 8 26.58 -4.53 -22.41
CA ILE A 8 25.56 -5.30 -21.69
C ILE A 8 25.46 -4.83 -20.24
N ALA A 9 26.59 -4.78 -19.51
CA ALA A 9 26.61 -4.35 -18.11
C ALA A 9 26.06 -2.92 -17.91
N THR A 10 26.35 -2.01 -18.86
CA THR A 10 25.82 -0.64 -18.82
C THR A 10 24.30 -0.62 -19.03
N ALA A 11 23.79 -1.42 -19.98
CA ALA A 11 22.36 -1.52 -20.26
C ALA A 11 21.60 -2.15 -19.08
N GLU A 12 22.13 -3.20 -18.47
CA GLU A 12 21.56 -3.85 -17.28
C GLU A 12 21.50 -2.89 -16.09
N SER A 13 22.57 -2.13 -15.85
CA SER A 13 22.62 -1.12 -14.79
C SER A 13 21.56 -0.02 -14.99
N LYS A 14 21.40 0.45 -16.24
CA LYS A 14 20.36 1.43 -16.58
C LYS A 14 18.96 0.86 -16.40
N LEU A 15 18.74 -0.40 -16.79
CA LEU A 15 17.47 -1.09 -16.60
C LEU A 15 17.14 -1.27 -15.11
N ALA A 16 18.12 -1.66 -14.29
CA ALA A 16 17.96 -1.81 -12.85
C ALA A 16 17.56 -0.48 -12.18
N LEU A 17 18.20 0.62 -12.58
CA LEU A 17 17.86 1.96 -12.09
C LEU A 17 16.42 2.35 -12.46
N LEU A 18 16.03 2.12 -13.72
CA LEU A 18 14.67 2.43 -14.19
C LEU A 18 13.61 1.59 -13.45
N ARG A 19 13.88 0.30 -13.23
CA ARG A 19 13.00 -0.59 -12.45
C ARG A 19 12.88 -0.11 -10.99
N SER A 20 13.99 0.28 -10.37
CA SER A 20 14.00 0.83 -9.00
C SER A 20 13.17 2.10 -8.90
N LYS A 21 13.35 3.05 -9.84
CA LYS A 21 12.56 4.29 -9.92
C LYS A 21 11.07 3.99 -10.08
N LYS A 22 10.70 3.05 -10.97
CA LYS A 22 9.31 2.62 -11.16
C LYS A 22 8.71 2.07 -9.87
N LYS A 23 9.42 1.17 -9.18
CA LYS A 23 8.98 0.59 -7.90
C LYS A 23 8.80 1.67 -6.84
N ALA A 24 9.73 2.62 -6.72
CA ALA A 24 9.64 3.72 -5.77
C ALA A 24 8.41 4.61 -6.03
N THR A 25 8.12 4.91 -7.30
CA THR A 25 6.92 5.69 -7.67
C THR A 25 5.64 4.92 -7.35
N ASP A 26 5.56 3.63 -7.70
CA ASP A 26 4.38 2.80 -7.40
C ASP A 26 4.12 2.69 -5.89
N THR A 27 5.18 2.46 -5.10
CA THR A 27 5.09 2.48 -3.63
C THR A 27 4.57 3.82 -3.12
N ARG A 28 5.07 4.95 -3.65
CA ARG A 28 4.62 6.29 -3.24
C ARG A 28 3.13 6.50 -3.52
N VAL A 29 2.66 6.10 -4.70
CA VAL A 29 1.24 6.23 -5.07
C VAL A 29 0.36 5.40 -4.12
N LYS A 30 0.75 4.16 -3.82
CA LYS A 30 0.01 3.29 -2.88
C LYS A 30 -0.07 3.90 -1.48
N ILE A 31 1.01 4.51 -0.99
CA ILE A 31 1.03 5.20 0.31
C ILE A 31 0.08 6.40 0.31
N ILE A 32 0.15 7.26 -0.70
CA ILE A 32 -0.70 8.47 -0.79
C ILE A 32 -2.17 8.08 -0.85
N VAL A 33 -2.53 7.16 -1.75
CA VAL A 33 -3.92 6.72 -1.93
C VAL A 33 -4.43 6.02 -0.66
N GLY A 34 -3.62 5.12 -0.09
CA GLY A 34 -3.97 4.42 1.16
C GLY A 34 -4.23 5.39 2.31
N ALA A 35 -3.37 6.39 2.49
CA ALA A 35 -3.54 7.41 3.54
C ALA A 35 -4.82 8.23 3.36
N VAL A 36 -5.14 8.64 2.13
CA VAL A 36 -6.37 9.39 1.82
C VAL A 36 -7.61 8.54 2.09
N VAL A 37 -7.63 7.29 1.62
CA VAL A 37 -8.76 6.36 1.82
C VAL A 37 -8.99 6.08 3.30
N VAL A 38 -7.93 5.83 4.07
CA VAL A 38 -8.02 5.63 5.52
C VAL A 38 -8.59 6.85 6.23
N LYS A 39 -8.10 8.05 5.88
CA LYS A 39 -8.61 9.30 6.47
C LYS A 39 -10.09 9.50 6.17
N ALA A 40 -10.48 9.38 4.89
CA ALA A 40 -11.87 9.52 4.47
C ALA A 40 -12.80 8.49 5.15
N ALA A 41 -12.34 7.25 5.30
CA ALA A 41 -13.12 6.23 6.00
C ALA A 41 -13.38 6.58 7.47
N LEU A 42 -12.46 7.29 8.13
CA LEU A 42 -12.62 7.71 9.52
C LEU A 42 -13.53 8.94 9.71
N GLU A 43 -14.01 9.56 8.62
CA GLU A 43 -14.90 10.73 8.67
C GLU A 43 -16.37 10.33 8.91
N SER A 44 -16.82 9.17 8.40
CA SER A 44 -18.18 8.65 8.63
C SER A 44 -18.18 7.23 9.17
N PRO A 45 -19.16 6.83 9.99
CA PRO A 45 -19.12 5.48 10.55
C PRO A 45 -19.49 4.38 9.54
N ASP A 46 -20.28 4.69 8.50
CA ASP A 46 -20.56 3.76 7.40
C ASP A 46 -19.31 3.46 6.56
N ALA A 47 -18.53 4.49 6.21
CA ALA A 47 -17.29 4.30 5.46
C ALA A 47 -16.25 3.50 6.29
N ALA A 48 -16.18 3.75 7.59
CA ALA A 48 -15.32 2.98 8.49
C ALA A 48 -15.70 1.49 8.51
N ALA A 49 -17.00 1.18 8.61
CA ALA A 49 -17.49 -0.20 8.59
C ALA A 49 -17.15 -0.91 7.27
N LYS A 50 -17.36 -0.22 6.13
CA LYS A 50 -17.06 -0.75 4.79
C LYS A 50 -15.57 -1.04 4.62
N LEU A 51 -14.69 -0.12 5.02
CA LEU A 51 -13.26 -0.33 4.91
C LEU A 51 -12.78 -1.45 5.83
N ALA A 52 -13.27 -1.53 7.06
CA ALA A 52 -12.92 -2.60 7.99
C ALA A 52 -13.35 -3.98 7.46
N GLY A 53 -14.55 -4.09 6.88
CA GLY A 53 -15.04 -5.30 6.23
C GLY A 53 -14.15 -5.71 5.04
N LEU A 54 -13.81 -4.76 4.16
CA LEU A 54 -12.93 -5.01 3.02
C LEU A 54 -11.54 -5.50 3.45
N LEU A 55 -10.94 -4.86 4.46
CA LEU A 55 -9.63 -5.26 4.96
C LEU A 55 -9.66 -6.68 5.55
N ARG A 56 -10.71 -7.04 6.29
CA ARG A 56 -10.89 -8.40 6.82
C ARG A 56 -11.09 -9.46 5.74
N ASP A 57 -11.76 -9.11 4.64
CA ASP A 57 -11.96 -10.01 3.50
C ASP A 57 -10.67 -10.23 2.68
N ARG A 58 -9.87 -9.17 2.50
CA ARG A 58 -8.76 -9.18 1.54
C ARG A 58 -7.38 -9.36 2.13
N VAL A 59 -7.18 -9.07 3.41
CA VAL A 59 -5.88 -9.21 4.08
C VAL A 59 -5.88 -10.56 4.80
N THR A 60 -5.31 -11.58 4.13
CA THR A 60 -5.42 -12.98 4.59
C THR A 60 -4.12 -13.55 5.14
N ARG A 61 -2.98 -12.87 4.94
CA ARG A 61 -1.69 -13.29 5.47
C ARG A 61 -1.56 -12.84 6.93
N ASP A 62 -1.29 -13.76 7.84
CA ASP A 62 -1.23 -13.50 9.29
C ASP A 62 -0.34 -12.31 9.68
N LEU A 63 0.81 -12.15 9.02
CA LEU A 63 1.70 -11.02 9.27
C LEU A 63 1.02 -9.70 8.91
N ASP A 64 0.42 -9.62 7.73
CA ASP A 64 -0.25 -8.40 7.26
C ASP A 64 -1.50 -8.11 8.11
N VAL A 65 -2.22 -9.16 8.56
CA VAL A 65 -3.33 -9.05 9.51
C VAL A 65 -2.88 -8.45 10.83
N LYS A 66 -1.72 -8.87 11.36
CA LYS A 66 -1.12 -8.32 12.59
C LYS A 66 -0.75 -6.85 12.41
N ASP A 67 -0.15 -6.49 11.28
CA ASP A 67 0.31 -5.13 11.00
C ASP A 67 -0.85 -4.12 10.93
N ILE A 68 -2.04 -4.53 10.46
CA ILE A 68 -3.19 -3.63 10.33
C ILE A 68 -4.12 -3.58 11.55
N GLN A 69 -3.84 -4.31 12.63
CA GLN A 69 -4.76 -4.42 13.79
C GLN A 69 -5.14 -3.06 14.39
N GLN A 70 -4.16 -2.15 14.51
CA GLN A 70 -4.42 -0.81 15.07
C GLN A 70 -5.37 0.01 14.18
N LEU A 71 -5.27 -0.15 12.86
CA LEU A 71 -6.18 0.50 11.92
C LEU A 71 -7.59 -0.09 12.03
N LEU A 72 -7.71 -1.43 12.07
CA LEU A 72 -9.00 -2.10 12.24
C LEU A 72 -9.71 -1.64 13.52
N ALA A 73 -9.00 -1.59 14.65
CA ALA A 73 -9.56 -1.10 15.92
C ALA A 73 -10.07 0.35 15.82
N SER A 74 -9.35 1.22 15.10
CA SER A 74 -9.76 2.61 14.89
C SER A 74 -11.02 2.71 14.02
N LEU A 75 -11.09 1.89 12.95
CA LEU A 75 -12.25 1.82 12.07
C LEU A 75 -13.48 1.25 12.81
N ASP A 76 -13.32 0.19 13.60
CA ASP A 76 -14.41 -0.40 14.39
C ASP A 76 -14.95 0.59 15.42
N LYS A 77 -14.06 1.30 16.13
CA LYS A 77 -14.45 2.35 17.09
C LYS A 77 -15.21 3.47 16.41
N LYS A 78 -14.83 3.85 15.18
CA LYS A 78 -15.57 4.85 14.41
C LYS A 78 -16.93 4.28 14.01
N ALA A 79 -16.97 3.10 13.42
CA ALA A 79 -18.17 2.41 12.92
C ALA A 79 -19.24 2.18 14.00
N ALA A 80 -18.82 1.89 15.24
CA ALA A 80 -19.71 1.68 16.37
C ALA A 80 -20.58 2.91 16.72
N ARG A 81 -20.26 4.10 16.18
CA ARG A 81 -21.05 5.33 16.36
C ARG A 81 -22.27 5.43 15.42
N ASN A 82 -22.52 4.42 14.58
CA ASN A 82 -23.74 4.32 13.74
C ASN A 82 -24.93 3.68 14.47
N GLY A 83 -24.73 3.11 15.65
CA GLY A 83 -25.80 2.60 16.53
C GLY A 83 -26.07 3.58 17.66
#